data_AF-A0A933W637-F1
#
_entry.id   AF-A0A933W637-F1
#
_cell.length_a   1.000
_cell.length_b   1.000
_cell.length_c   1.000
_cell.angle_alpha   90.00
_cell.angle_beta   90.00
_cell.angle_gamma   90.00
#
_symmetry.space_group_name_H-M   'P 1'
#
loop_
_entity.id
_entity.type
_entity.pdbx_description
1 polymer ?
#
loop_
_entity_poly.entity_id
_entity_poly.type
_entity_poly.pdbx_seq_one_letter_code
_entity_poly.pdbx_strand_id
1 'polypeptide(L)'
;MNHLALASLSLWRREMVRFYRDKSRVIGGLVPPVIFWLFIGSGLSGSFSVGGGTNVLNYRQYFFPGTLVLIFLFTAVFSTISIIEDRKEGFLQSVLVAPLPRLAIVFGK
;
A
#
# COMPACT_ATOMS: atom_id res chain seq x y z
N MET A 1 -5.73 28.75 -7.96
CA MET A 1 -4.91 27.65 -7.37
C MET A 1 -5.75 26.57 -6.68
N ASN A 2 -6.97 26.85 -6.22
CA ASN A 2 -7.79 25.87 -5.47
C ASN A 2 -8.43 24.76 -6.34
N HIS A 3 -8.65 25.01 -7.64
CA HIS A 3 -9.31 24.04 -8.53
C HIS A 3 -8.48 22.76 -8.76
N LEU A 4 -7.14 22.86 -8.72
CA LEU A 4 -6.23 21.71 -8.84
C LEU A 4 -6.29 20.81 -7.60
N ALA A 5 -6.24 21.43 -6.42
CA ALA A 5 -6.25 20.72 -5.14
C ALA A 5 -7.58 19.98 -4.92
N LEU A 6 -8.71 20.63 -5.23
CA LEU A 6 -10.04 20.01 -5.10
C LEU A 6 -10.22 18.84 -6.08
N ALA A 7 -9.77 18.99 -7.33
CA ALA A 7 -9.81 17.92 -8.31
C ALA A 7 -8.95 16.72 -7.87
N SER A 8 -7.71 16.97 -7.44
CA SER A 8 -6.79 15.94 -6.94
C SER A 8 -7.34 15.21 -5.71
N LEU A 9 -7.86 15.95 -4.72
CA LEU A 9 -8.46 15.39 -3.51
C LEU A 9 -9.70 14.55 -3.82
N SER A 10 -10.54 14.97 -4.79
CA SER A 10 -11.72 14.22 -5.19
C SER A 10 -11.36 12.89 -5.86
N LEU A 11 -10.33 12.87 -6.71
CA LEU A 11 -9.80 11.65 -7.31
C LEU A 11 -9.21 10.74 -6.24
N TRP A 12 -8.33 11.27 -5.39
CA TRP A 12 -7.69 10.52 -4.32
C TRP A 12 -8.71 9.90 -3.36
N ARG A 13 -9.73 10.66 -2.96
CA ARG A 13 -10.82 10.16 -2.11
C ARG A 13 -11.57 9.03 -2.79
N ARG A 14 -11.81 9.13 -4.11
CA ARG A 14 -12.49 8.07 -4.87
C ARG A 14 -11.65 6.80 -4.93
N GLU A 15 -10.35 6.94 -5.18
CA GLU A 15 -9.38 5.83 -5.19
C GLU A 15 -9.35 5.14 -3.81
N MET A 16 -9.23 5.91 -2.72
CA MET A 16 -9.26 5.42 -1.34
C MET A 16 -10.56 4.69 -1.00
N VAL A 17 -11.72 5.24 -1.40
CA VAL A 17 -13.03 4.60 -1.16
C VAL A 17 -13.15 3.30 -1.94
N ARG A 18 -12.65 3.25 -3.18
CA ARG A 18 -12.66 2.02 -4.00
C ARG A 18 -11.73 0.96 -3.41
N PHE A 19 -10.52 1.35 -3.00
CA PHE A 19 -9.56 0.49 -2.32
C PHE A 19 -10.15 -0.09 -1.03
N TYR A 20 -10.81 0.72 -0.21
CA TYR A 20 -11.42 0.26 1.04
C TYR A 20 -12.65 -0.63 0.83
N ARG A 21 -13.37 -0.46 -0.29
CA ARG A 21 -14.50 -1.33 -0.67
C ARG A 21 -14.02 -2.69 -1.16
N ASP A 22 -12.83 -2.76 -1.75
CA ASP A 22 -12.20 -4.02 -2.15
C ASP A 22 -11.50 -4.69 -0.94
N LYS A 23 -12.31 -5.09 0.04
CA LYS A 23 -11.84 -5.74 1.28
C LYS A 23 -10.97 -6.96 0.99
N SER A 24 -11.24 -7.68 -0.10
CA SER A 24 -10.47 -8.85 -0.51
C SER A 24 -9.02 -8.47 -0.84
N ARG A 25 -8.80 -7.37 -1.56
CA ARG A 25 -7.45 -6.86 -1.83
C ARG A 25 -6.74 -6.34 -0.60
N VAL A 26 -7.42 -5.58 0.24
CA VAL A 26 -6.81 -5.01 1.47
C VAL A 26 -6.35 -6.14 2.39
N ILE A 27 -7.20 -7.14 2.58
CA ILE A 27 -6.88 -8.32 3.39
C ILE A 27 -5.80 -9.16 2.70
N GLY A 28 -5.93 -9.42 1.40
CA GLY A 28 -4.99 -10.24 0.63
C GLY A 28 -3.57 -9.66 0.53
N GLY A 29 -3.40 -8.34 0.60
CA GLY A 29 -2.08 -7.70 0.59
C GLY A 29 -1.44 -7.52 1.96
N LEU A 30 -2.23 -7.42 3.03
CA LEU A 30 -1.72 -7.21 4.39
C LEU A 30 -1.54 -8.51 5.17
N VAL A 31 -2.42 -9.49 4.95
CA VAL A 31 -2.39 -10.75 5.69
C VAL A 31 -1.07 -11.52 5.50
N PRO A 32 -0.54 -11.72 4.27
CA PRO A 32 0.69 -12.50 4.11
C PRO A 32 1.91 -11.86 4.79
N PRO A 33 2.22 -10.55 4.62
CA PRO A 33 3.33 -9.89 5.32
C PRO A 33 3.19 -9.92 6.85
N VAL A 34 1.98 -9.70 7.36
CA VAL A 34 1.72 -9.67 8.81
C VAL A 34 1.82 -11.06 9.43
N ILE A 35 1.24 -12.09 8.79
CA ILE A 35 1.39 -13.48 9.22
C ILE A 35 2.86 -13.85 9.20
N PHE A 36 3.59 -13.51 8.14
CA PHE A 36 5.01 -13.80 8.02
C PHE A 36 5.82 -13.14 9.15
N TRP A 37 5.56 -11.87 9.46
CA TRP A 37 6.21 -11.18 10.59
C TRP A 37 5.88 -11.80 11.94
N LEU A 38 4.63 -12.20 12.18
CA LEU A 38 4.24 -12.87 13.41
C LEU A 38 4.86 -14.26 13.55
N PHE A 39 4.84 -15.06 12.48
CA PHE A 39 5.43 -16.41 12.48
C PHE A 39 6.94 -16.37 12.64
N ILE A 40 7.64 -15.57 11.83
CA ILE A 40 9.10 -15.42 11.89
C ILE A 40 9.49 -14.76 13.22
N GLY A 41 8.79 -13.69 13.60
CA GLY A 41 9.07 -12.90 14.80
C GLY A 41 8.78 -13.59 16.12
N SER A 42 7.93 -14.64 16.14
CA SER A 42 7.70 -15.49 17.31
C SER A 42 8.52 -16.79 17.24
N GLY A 43 8.57 -17.44 16.08
CA GLY A 43 9.25 -18.73 15.89
C GLY A 43 10.77 -18.67 16.05
N LEU A 44 11.41 -17.55 15.66
CA LEU A 44 12.86 -17.36 15.87
C LEU A 44 13.21 -16.58 17.15
N SER A 45 12.21 -16.09 17.90
CA SER A 45 12.48 -15.28 19.10
C SER A 45 13.23 -16.02 20.20
N GLY A 46 13.12 -17.36 20.26
CA GLY A 46 13.86 -18.20 21.19
C GLY A 46 15.25 -18.63 20.71
N SER A 47 15.54 -18.54 19.40
CA SER A 47 16.78 -19.06 18.80
C SER A 47 17.76 -17.97 18.34
N PHE A 48 17.31 -16.72 18.20
CA PHE A 48 18.13 -15.61 17.73
C PHE A 48 18.03 -14.40 18.67
N SER A 49 19.09 -14.15 19.43
CA SER A 49 19.37 -12.85 20.06
C SER A 49 20.47 -12.16 19.25
N VAL A 50 20.14 -11.02 18.63
CA VAL A 50 21.13 -10.22 17.90
C VAL A 50 21.77 -9.27 18.89
N GLY A 51 22.98 -9.60 19.33
CA GLY A 51 23.80 -8.77 20.21
C GLY A 51 24.38 -9.55 21.39
N GLY A 52 25.69 -9.79 21.39
CA GLY A 52 26.43 -10.35 22.54
C GLY A 52 26.64 -9.33 23.67
N GLY A 53 25.59 -8.60 24.07
CA GLY A 53 25.67 -7.53 25.07
C GLY A 53 24.29 -7.09 25.57
N THR A 54 24.28 -6.17 26.54
CA THR A 54 23.13 -5.74 27.36
C THR A 54 21.92 -5.14 26.62
N ASN A 55 21.99 -4.97 25.30
CA ASN A 55 20.88 -4.58 24.44
C ASN A 55 20.42 -5.79 23.61
N VAL A 56 19.65 -6.68 24.22
CA VAL A 56 18.97 -7.77 23.52
C VAL A 56 17.82 -7.16 22.73
N LEU A 57 18.10 -6.72 21.49
CA LEU A 57 17.03 -6.32 20.58
C LEU A 57 16.17 -7.54 20.29
N ASN A 58 14.89 -7.46 20.63
CA ASN A 58 13.94 -8.51 20.33
C ASN A 58 13.92 -8.73 18.81
N TYR A 59 14.08 -9.98 18.36
CA TYR A 59 14.11 -10.34 16.93
C TYR A 59 12.92 -9.77 16.14
N ARG A 60 11.77 -9.61 16.81
CA ARG A 60 10.57 -8.97 16.28
C ARG A 60 10.77 -7.50 15.86
N GLN A 61 11.57 -6.74 16.61
CA GLN A 61 11.92 -5.34 16.31
C GLN A 61 12.92 -5.24 15.15
N TYR A 62 13.87 -6.17 15.07
CA TYR A 62 14.81 -6.25 13.94
C TYR A 62 14.07 -6.57 12.61
N PHE A 63 13.08 -7.45 12.66
CA PHE A 63 12.35 -7.89 11.48
C PHE A 63 11.26 -6.90 11.01
N PHE A 64 10.81 -6.02 11.91
CA PHE A 64 9.76 -5.02 11.65
C PHE A 64 9.98 -4.15 10.40
N PRO A 65 11.14 -3.50 10.18
CA PRO A 65 11.36 -2.69 8.98
C PRO A 65 11.27 -3.50 7.68
N GLY A 66 11.71 -4.76 7.66
CA GLY A 66 11.57 -5.64 6.50
C GLY A 66 10.11 -5.95 6.18
N THR A 67 9.29 -6.17 7.20
CA THR A 67 7.84 -6.33 7.05
C THR A 67 7.16 -5.09 6.49
N LEU A 68 7.58 -3.89 6.91
CA LEU A 68 7.06 -2.65 6.33
C LEU A 68 7.36 -2.58 4.82
N VAL A 69 8.58 -2.92 4.40
CA VAL A 69 8.94 -2.95 2.98
C VAL A 69 8.08 -3.95 2.20
N LEU A 70 7.83 -5.14 2.77
CA LEU A 70 6.93 -6.13 2.17
C LEU A 70 5.50 -5.58 2.02
N ILE A 71 4.96 -4.93 3.05
CA ILE A 71 3.63 -4.30 2.99
C ILE A 71 3.56 -3.25 1.87
N PHE A 72 4.57 -2.40 1.75
CA PHE A 72 4.65 -1.41 0.67
C PHE A 72 4.70 -2.07 -0.70
N LEU A 73 5.50 -3.13 -0.86
CA LEU A 73 5.62 -3.87 -2.11
C LEU A 73 4.28 -4.48 -2.53
N PHE A 74 3.60 -5.18 -1.63
CA PHE A 74 2.28 -5.73 -1.93
C PHE A 74 1.27 -4.63 -2.28
N THR A 75 1.27 -3.53 -1.54
CA THR A 75 0.38 -2.39 -1.81
C THR A 75 0.64 -1.78 -3.20
N ALA A 76 1.90 -1.63 -3.60
CA ALA A 76 2.29 -1.14 -4.92
C ALA A 76 1.84 -2.07 -6.05
N VAL A 77 1.95 -3.40 -5.86
CA VAL A 77 1.46 -4.39 -6.81
C VAL A 77 -0.06 -4.28 -6.99
N PHE A 78 -0.83 -4.23 -5.90
CA PHE A 78 -2.29 -4.07 -5.99
C PHE A 78 -2.71 -2.74 -6.60
N SER A 79 -2.00 -1.64 -6.29
CA SER A 79 -2.22 -0.34 -6.94
C SER A 79 -2.00 -0.42 -8.45
N THR A 80 -0.93 -1.10 -8.88
CA THR A 80 -0.64 -1.31 -10.31
C THR A 80 -1.73 -2.10 -11.01
N ILE A 81 -2.25 -3.16 -10.39
CA ILE A 81 -3.36 -3.95 -10.96
C ILE A 81 -4.64 -3.10 -11.08
N SER A 82 -4.94 -2.27 -10.06
CA SER A 82 -6.07 -1.31 -10.11
C SER A 82 -5.95 -0.37 -11.32
N ILE A 83 -4.75 0.14 -11.58
CA ILE A 83 -4.49 1.02 -12.73
C ILE A 83 -4.71 0.28 -14.06
N ILE A 84 -4.32 -1.00 -14.14
CA ILE A 84 -4.53 -1.82 -15.34
C ILE A 84 -6.03 -2.05 -15.58
N GLU A 85 -6.79 -2.37 -14.54
CA GLU A 85 -8.25 -2.55 -14.62
C GLU A 85 -8.94 -1.25 -15.04
N ASP A 86 -8.58 -0.12 -14.45
CA ASP A 86 -9.10 1.20 -14.85
C ASP A 86 -8.83 1.54 -16.32
N ARG A 87 -7.69 1.08 -16.84
CA ARG A 87 -7.35 1.23 -18.25
C ARG A 87 -8.20 0.31 -19.12
N LYS A 88 -8.48 -0.93 -18.69
CA LYS A 88 -9.32 -1.90 -19.41
C LYS A 88 -10.80 -1.52 -19.43
N GLU A 89 -11.33 -0.98 -18.33
CA GLU A 89 -12.74 -0.55 -18.22
C GLU A 89 -13.02 0.79 -18.92
N GLY A 90 -12.03 1.44 -19.53
CA GLY A 90 -12.19 2.74 -20.18
C GLY A 90 -12.39 3.92 -19.22
N PHE A 91 -12.29 3.70 -17.91
CA PHE A 91 -12.37 4.78 -16.91
C PHE A 91 -11.24 5.81 -17.11
N LEU A 92 -10.03 5.34 -17.44
CA LEU A 92 -8.92 6.25 -17.74
C LEU A 92 -9.20 7.13 -18.98
N GLN A 93 -9.95 6.61 -19.96
CA GLN A 93 -10.35 7.37 -21.16
C GLN A 93 -11.44 8.40 -20.83
N SER A 94 -12.40 8.08 -19.97
CA SER A 94 -13.43 9.06 -19.55
C SER A 94 -12.87 10.20 -18.70
N VAL A 95 -11.82 9.95 -17.89
CA VAL A 95 -11.10 11.00 -17.15
C VAL A 95 -10.30 11.92 -18.08
N LEU A 96 -9.74 11.41 -19.17
CA LEU A 96 -8.98 12.20 -20.14
C LEU A 96 -9.85 13.14 -20.98
N VAL A 97 -11.15 12.85 -21.10
CA VAL A 97 -12.13 13.69 -21.82
C VAL A 97 -12.77 14.74 -20.91
N ALA A 98 -12.68 14.57 -19.58
CA ALA A 98 -13.17 15.56 -18.63
C ALA A 98 -12.31 16.85 -18.71
N PRO A 99 -12.90 18.05 -18.53
CA PRO A 99 -12.18 19.31 -18.51
C PRO A 99 -11.40 19.48 -17.19
N LEU A 100 -10.53 18.53 -16.89
CA LEU A 100 -9.67 18.49 -15.72
C LEU A 100 -8.21 18.72 -16.13
N PRO A 101 -7.46 19.53 -15.38
CA PRO A 101 -6.04 19.72 -15.63
C PRO A 101 -5.27 18.40 -15.43
N ARG A 102 -4.42 18.04 -16.40
CA ARG A 102 -3.66 16.77 -16.43
C ARG A 102 -2.84 16.50 -15.16
N LEU A 103 -2.33 17.57 -14.53
CA LEU A 103 -1.58 17.49 -13.28
C LEU A 103 -2.44 16.96 -12.11
N ALA A 104 -3.73 17.27 -12.07
CA ALA A 104 -4.62 16.78 -11.01
C ALA A 104 -4.86 15.26 -11.11
N ILE A 105 -4.69 14.67 -12.30
CA ILE A 105 -4.76 13.21 -12.50
C ILE A 105 -3.51 12.55 -11.93
N VAL A 106 -2.34 13.15 -12.13
CA VAL A 106 -1.06 12.63 -11.63
C VAL A 106 -0.97 12.73 -10.11
N PHE A 107 -1.47 13.82 -9.51
CA PHE A 107 -1.48 13.98 -8.05
C PHE A 107 -2.64 13.23 -7.35
N GLY A 108 -3.67 12.84 -8.10
CA GLY A 108 -4.86 12.17 -7.56
C GLY A 108 -4.76 10.64 -7.51
N LYS A 109 -3.74 10.04 -8.13
CA LYS A 109 -3.48 8.60 -8.16
C LYS A 109 -2.20 8.27 -7.42
#